data_AF-A0A7V4W4S0-F1
#
_entry.id   AF-A0A7V4W4S0-F1
#
_cell.length_a   1.000
_cell.length_b   1.000
_cell.length_c   1.000
_cell.angle_alpha   90.00
_cell.angle_beta   90.00
_cell.angle_gamma   90.00
#
_symmetry.space_group_name_H-M   'P 1'
#
loop_
_entity.id
_entity.type
_entity.pdbx_description
1 polymer ?
#
loop_
_entity_poly.entity_id
_entity_poly.type
_entity_poly.pdbx_seq_one_letter_code
_entity_poly.pdbx_strand_id
1 'polypeptide(L)'
;MRSDWEITINQDLTLHPEPGVAFRLLNLNASHLTGTGTWGHALMYGCKEGRLRRVFETVGHLYGIRLAKLDEKTFTIQYNVYLPNDPTCCASWEGTDTYTWFPQEREFKRTRSIKGPRKSN
;
A
#
# COMPACT_ATOMS: atom_id res chain seq x y z
N MET A 1 -20.96 -21.37 4.72
CA MET A 1 -19.50 -21.45 4.50
C MET A 1 -18.91 -20.14 4.98
N ARG A 2 -17.99 -20.17 5.95
CA ARG A 2 -17.26 -18.96 6.38
C ARG A 2 -16.12 -18.76 5.38
N SER A 3 -15.88 -17.51 4.99
CA SER A 3 -14.64 -17.14 4.29
C SER A 3 -13.45 -17.58 5.15
N ASP A 4 -12.48 -18.27 4.57
CA ASP A 4 -11.22 -18.71 5.18
C ASP A 4 -10.13 -17.64 5.09
N TRP A 5 -10.51 -16.43 4.70
CA TRP A 5 -9.65 -15.25 4.67
C TRP A 5 -9.85 -14.38 5.90
N GLU A 6 -8.74 -14.02 6.55
CA GLU A 6 -8.66 -13.01 7.59
C GLU A 6 -8.08 -11.72 7.00
N ILE A 7 -8.70 -10.57 7.31
CA ILE A 7 -8.19 -9.25 6.94
C ILE A 7 -7.68 -8.55 8.19
N THR A 8 -6.41 -8.17 8.17
CA THR A 8 -5.75 -7.45 9.26
C THR A 8 -5.34 -6.06 8.79
N ILE A 9 -5.65 -5.04 9.60
CA ILE A 9 -5.09 -3.70 9.44
C ILE A 9 -3.72 -3.67 10.11
N ASN A 10 -2.66 -3.67 9.31
CA ASN A 10 -1.29 -3.64 9.81
C ASN A 10 -0.84 -2.25 10.21
N GLN A 11 -1.26 -1.23 9.45
CA GLN A 11 -0.93 0.16 9.72
C GLN A 11 -2.12 1.05 9.34
N ASP A 12 -2.25 2.14 10.09
CA ASP A 12 -3.28 3.15 9.91
C ASP A 12 -2.64 4.51 10.12
N LEU A 13 -2.42 5.24 9.02
CA LEU A 13 -1.76 6.54 9.02
C LEU A 13 -2.73 7.62 8.56
N THR A 14 -2.63 8.80 9.17
CA THR A 14 -3.31 10.00 8.67
C THR A 14 -2.29 10.93 8.01
N LEU A 15 -2.64 11.47 6.84
CA LEU A 15 -1.88 12.45 6.08
C LEU A 15 -2.65 13.76 6.03
N HIS A 16 -1.98 14.88 6.31
CA HIS A 16 -2.52 16.23 6.28
C HIS A 16 -1.82 17.10 5.23
N PRO A 17 -2.07 16.89 3.93
CA PRO A 17 -1.30 17.56 2.89
C PRO A 17 -1.56 19.07 2.79
N GLU A 18 -2.70 19.53 3.29
CA GLU A 18 -3.12 20.93 3.35
C GLU A 18 -3.94 21.19 4.63
N PRO A 19 -4.03 22.45 5.12
CA PRO A 19 -4.91 22.79 6.23
C PRO A 19 -6.37 22.38 5.96
N GLY A 20 -6.96 21.63 6.89
CA GLY A 20 -8.34 21.14 6.76
C GLY A 20 -8.52 19.96 5.78
N VAL A 21 -7.46 19.47 5.15
CA VAL A 21 -7.48 18.28 4.30
C VAL A 21 -6.83 17.12 5.06
N ALA A 22 -7.55 16.01 5.18
CA ALA A 22 -7.05 14.80 5.83
C ALA A 22 -7.36 13.56 5.00
N PHE A 23 -6.38 12.67 4.91
CA PHE A 23 -6.50 11.37 4.27
C PHE A 23 -6.07 10.26 5.23
N ARG A 24 -6.84 9.18 5.31
CA ARG A 24 -6.51 7.98 6.10
C ARG A 24 -6.00 6.90 5.17
N LEU A 25 -4.76 6.49 5.36
CA LEU A 25 -4.03 5.51 4.57
C LEU A 25 -3.87 4.22 5.39
N LEU A 26 -4.48 3.15 4.91
CA LEU A 26 -4.52 1.85 5.56
C LEU A 26 -3.62 0.87 4.82
N ASN A 27 -2.79 0.14 5.55
CA ASN A 27 -2.10 -1.06 5.09
C ASN A 27 -2.86 -2.28 5.58
N LEU A 28 -3.38 -3.07 4.65
CA LEU A 28 -4.15 -4.28 4.93
C LEU A 28 -3.40 -5.50 4.45
N ASN A 29 -3.44 -6.58 5.23
CA ASN A 29 -3.10 -7.91 4.77
C ASN A 29 -4.35 -8.80 4.76
N ALA A 30 -4.57 -9.49 3.65
CA ALA A 30 -5.50 -10.60 3.55
C ALA A 30 -4.69 -11.91 3.64
N SER A 31 -4.92 -12.71 4.68
CA SER A 31 -4.22 -13.98 4.89
C SER A 31 -5.18 -15.16 4.79
N HIS A 32 -4.75 -16.18 4.08
CA HIS A 32 -5.49 -17.43 3.95
C HIS A 32 -5.24 -18.31 5.18
N LEU A 33 -6.26 -18.55 5.99
CA LEU A 33 -6.11 -19.23 7.29
C LEU A 33 -5.76 -20.72 7.16
N THR A 34 -6.20 -21.38 6.10
CA THR A 34 -6.07 -22.84 5.90
C THR A 34 -5.14 -23.22 4.76
N GLY A 35 -4.38 -22.27 4.21
CA GLY A 35 -3.42 -22.55 3.15
C GLY A 35 -2.32 -21.50 3.10
N THR A 36 -1.70 -21.35 1.93
CA THR A 36 -0.52 -20.51 1.77
C THR A 36 -0.85 -19.27 0.95
N GLY A 37 -0.58 -18.10 1.51
CA GLY A 37 -0.65 -16.84 0.79
C GLY A 37 -1.14 -15.69 1.65
N THR A 38 -0.50 -14.55 1.47
CA THR A 38 -0.96 -13.27 2.01
C THR A 38 -0.96 -12.26 0.89
N TRP A 39 -1.98 -11.42 0.80
CA TRP A 39 -2.05 -10.29 -0.12
C TRP A 39 -2.02 -8.98 0.64
N GLY A 40 -1.13 -8.09 0.21
CA GLY A 40 -1.03 -6.73 0.71
C GLY A 40 -1.86 -5.76 -0.11
N HIS A 41 -2.50 -4.85 0.58
CA HIS A 41 -3.29 -3.77 -0.01
C HIS A 41 -2.97 -2.46 0.71
N ALA A 42 -2.85 -1.37 -0.03
CA ALA A 42 -2.91 -0.03 0.55
C ALA A 42 -4.14 0.69 0.02
N LEU A 43 -4.97 1.18 0.93
CA LEU A 43 -6.19 1.93 0.62
C LEU A 43 -6.11 3.30 1.26
N MET A 44 -6.44 4.34 0.51
CA MET A 44 -6.56 5.69 1.07
C MET A 44 -7.99 6.20 0.98
N TYR A 45 -8.46 6.78 2.07
CA TYR A 45 -9.75 7.43 2.14
C TYR A 45 -9.60 8.92 2.44
N GLY A 46 -10.39 9.74 1.77
CA GLY A 46 -10.51 11.18 2.04
C GLY A 46 -11.96 11.62 2.09
N CYS A 47 -12.21 12.80 2.62
CA CYS A 47 -13.55 13.40 2.58
C CYS A 47 -13.73 14.20 1.28
N LYS A 48 -14.77 13.87 0.51
CA LYS A 48 -15.22 14.66 -0.64
C LYS A 48 -16.71 14.89 -0.50
N GLU A 49 -17.11 16.17 -0.47
CA GLU A 49 -18.52 16.58 -0.35
C GLU A 49 -19.22 15.98 0.89
N GLY A 50 -18.54 15.99 2.04
CA GLY A 50 -19.06 15.44 3.30
C GLY A 50 -19.15 13.92 3.34
N ARG A 51 -18.64 13.21 2.33
CA ARG A 51 -18.65 11.74 2.27
C ARG A 51 -17.23 11.19 2.25
N LEU A 52 -17.02 10.12 2.99
CA LEU A 52 -15.80 9.33 2.90
C LEU A 52 -15.75 8.67 1.51
N ARG A 53 -14.65 8.88 0.79
CA ARG A 53 -14.39 8.29 -0.53
C ARG A 53 -13.03 7.62 -0.52
N ARG A 54 -12.94 6.47 -1.19
CA ARG A 54 -11.63 5.89 -1.53
C ARG A 54 -11.02 6.73 -2.65
N VAL A 55 -9.82 7.24 -2.42
CA VAL A 55 -9.12 8.17 -3.35
C VAL A 55 -7.83 7.58 -3.91
N PHE A 56 -7.35 6.48 -3.33
CA PHE A 56 -6.21 5.72 -3.83
C PHE A 56 -6.40 4.26 -3.44
N GLU A 57 -5.97 3.35 -4.31
CA GLU A 57 -5.83 1.95 -3.98
C GLU A 57 -4.66 1.30 -4.72
N THR A 58 -4.00 0.38 -4.04
CA THR A 58 -3.19 -0.65 -4.68
C THR A 58 -3.47 -1.97 -4.00
N VAL A 59 -3.65 -3.03 -4.79
CA VAL A 59 -4.19 -4.30 -4.33
C VAL A 59 -3.42 -5.47 -4.93
N GLY A 60 -3.43 -6.61 -4.25
CA GLY A 60 -2.94 -7.87 -4.80
C GLY A 60 -1.42 -8.03 -4.77
N HIS A 61 -0.72 -7.32 -3.88
CA HIS A 61 0.72 -7.52 -3.72
C HIS A 61 0.99 -8.79 -2.94
N LEU A 62 1.65 -9.76 -3.57
CA LEU A 62 1.98 -11.03 -2.92
C LEU A 62 2.91 -10.80 -1.72
N TYR A 63 2.55 -11.42 -0.60
CA TYR A 63 3.24 -11.37 0.68
C TYR A 63 3.28 -10.01 1.35
N GLY A 64 2.23 -9.22 1.13
CA GLY A 64 2.02 -7.97 1.85
C GLY A 64 2.69 -6.77 1.18
N ILE A 65 2.49 -5.62 1.80
CA ILE A 65 3.22 -4.39 1.49
C ILE A 65 3.75 -3.78 2.78
N ARG A 66 4.80 -2.97 2.65
CA ARG A 66 5.24 -2.08 3.72
C ARG A 66 4.92 -0.65 3.34
N LEU A 67 4.24 0.04 4.25
CA LEU A 67 3.89 1.44 4.10
C LEU A 67 4.85 2.29 4.94
N ALA A 68 5.37 3.36 4.36
CA ALA A 68 6.12 4.36 5.11
C ALA A 68 5.62 5.76 4.76
N LYS A 69 5.21 6.52 5.78
CA LYS A 69 4.98 7.96 5.66
C LYS A 69 6.33 8.66 5.72
N LEU A 70 6.69 9.39 4.67
CA LEU A 70 7.91 10.21 4.66
C LEU A 70 7.61 11.58 5.29
N ASP A 71 6.46 12.15 4.96
CA ASP A 71 5.93 13.40 5.52
C ASP A 71 4.39 13.47 5.31
N GLU A 72 3.75 14.61 5.57
CA GLU A 72 2.30 14.78 5.42
C GLU A 72 1.80 14.75 3.96
N LYS A 73 2.69 14.95 2.99
CA LYS A 73 2.41 15.04 1.55
C LYS A 73 3.02 13.89 0.77
N THR A 74 3.82 13.04 1.40
CA THR A 74 4.60 12.01 0.73
C THR A 74 4.59 10.71 1.51
N PHE A 75 4.30 9.61 0.80
CA PHE A 75 4.42 8.27 1.35
C PHE A 75 5.02 7.32 0.32
N THR A 76 5.51 6.18 0.79
CA THR A 76 6.01 5.10 -0.05
C THR A 76 5.28 3.80 0.23
N ILE A 77 5.20 2.99 -0.82
CA ILE A 77 4.75 1.61 -0.77
C ILE A 77 5.91 0.76 -1.25
N GLN A 78 6.37 -0.13 -0.38
CA GLN A 78 7.36 -1.15 -0.71
C GLN A 78 6.65 -2.49 -0.86
N TYR A 79 7.00 -3.24 -1.90
CA TYR A 79 6.35 -4.50 -2.25
C TYR A 79 7.36 -5.46 -2.87
N ASN A 80 7.08 -6.75 -2.75
CA ASN A 80 7.86 -7.81 -3.36
C ASN A 80 7.46 -7.98 -4.83
N VAL A 81 8.43 -8.27 -5.70
CA VAL A 81 8.21 -8.57 -7.11
C VAL A 81 8.69 -9.99 -7.38
N TYR A 82 7.74 -10.91 -7.58
CA TYR A 82 8.02 -12.32 -7.85
C TYR A 82 8.21 -12.54 -9.36
N LEU A 83 9.39 -13.01 -9.74
CA LEU A 83 9.67 -13.51 -11.08
C LEU A 83 9.15 -14.93 -11.26
N PRO A 84 8.99 -15.45 -12.50
CA PRO A 84 8.44 -16.78 -12.74
C PRO A 84 9.17 -17.93 -12.03
N ASN A 85 10.47 -17.78 -11.77
CA ASN A 85 11.31 -18.80 -11.13
C ASN A 85 11.55 -18.50 -9.63
N ASP A 86 10.94 -17.46 -9.07
CA ASP A 86 11.10 -17.15 -7.66
C ASP A 86 10.36 -18.19 -6.81
N PRO A 87 11.00 -18.74 -5.77
CA PRO A 87 10.28 -19.57 -4.83
C PRO A 87 9.23 -18.73 -4.11
N THR A 88 8.12 -19.37 -3.77
CA THR A 88 7.00 -18.78 -3.04
C THR A 88 7.43 -18.03 -1.77
N CYS A 89 8.49 -18.48 -1.09
CA CYS A 89 8.99 -17.84 0.13
C CYS A 89 9.77 -16.53 -0.11
N CYS A 90 10.39 -16.35 -1.28
CA CYS A 90 11.37 -15.29 -1.49
C CYS A 90 11.28 -14.71 -2.90
N ALA A 91 10.78 -13.48 -3.00
CA ALA A 91 10.96 -12.67 -4.20
C ALA A 91 12.43 -12.28 -4.38
N SER A 92 12.91 -12.38 -5.61
CA SER A 92 14.25 -11.95 -6.01
C SER A 92 14.35 -10.43 -6.15
N TRP A 93 13.21 -9.74 -6.31
CA TRP A 93 13.14 -8.31 -6.57
C TRP A 93 12.22 -7.60 -5.59
N GLU A 94 12.51 -6.33 -5.35
CA GLU A 94 11.65 -5.43 -4.58
C GLU A 94 11.31 -4.19 -5.40
N GLY A 95 10.10 -3.68 -5.19
CA GLY A 95 9.61 -2.43 -5.74
C GLY A 95 9.39 -1.42 -4.63
N THR A 96 9.69 -0.16 -4.91
CA THR A 96 9.28 0.97 -4.08
C THR A 96 8.63 2.02 -4.97
N ASP A 97 7.37 2.31 -4.72
CA ASP A 97 6.64 3.40 -5.36
C ASP A 97 6.51 4.56 -4.35
N THR A 98 6.85 5.78 -4.79
CA THR A 98 6.69 7.02 -4.01
C THR A 98 5.52 7.80 -4.56
N TYR A 99 4.65 8.26 -3.65
CA TYR A 99 3.48 9.06 -3.97
C TYR A 99 3.57 10.41 -3.29
N THR A 100 3.28 11.47 -4.03
CA THR A 100 3.31 12.85 -3.55
C THR A 100 1.97 13.52 -3.83
N TRP A 101 1.53 14.38 -2.92
CA TRP A 101 0.33 15.19 -3.07
C TRP A 101 0.53 16.30 -4.11
N PHE A 102 -0.43 16.43 -5.04
CA PHE A 102 -0.50 17.49 -6.04
C PHE A 102 -1.72 18.40 -5.75
N PRO A 103 -1.52 19.59 -5.15
CA PRO A 103 -2.61 20.47 -4.72
C PRO A 103 -3.58 20.88 -5.82
N GLN A 104 -3.06 21.18 -7.02
CA GLN A 104 -3.88 21.63 -8.15
C GLN A 104 -4.90 20.58 -8.58
N GLU A 105 -4.55 19.31 -8.39
CA GLU A 105 -5.34 18.16 -8.84
C GLU A 105 -6.06 17.48 -7.68
N ARG A 106 -5.71 17.86 -6.45
CA ARG A 106 -6.20 17.28 -5.20
C ARG A 106 -6.05 15.76 -5.14
N GLU A 107 -4.90 15.27 -5.58
CA GLU A 107 -4.60 13.84 -5.71
C GLU A 107 -3.16 13.51 -5.29
N PHE A 108 -2.96 12.31 -4.73
CA PHE A 108 -1.63 11.71 -4.59
C PHE A 108 -1.26 10.97 -5.87
N LYS A 109 -0.17 11.37 -6.51
CA LYS A 109 0.32 10.71 -7.73
C LYS A 109 1.64 10.05 -7.50
N ARG A 110 1.88 8.94 -8.21
CA ARG A 110 3.17 8.26 -8.20
C ARG A 110 4.21 9.15 -8.88
N THR A 111 5.19 9.62 -8.13
CA THR A 111 6.28 10.47 -8.60
C THR A 111 7.56 9.69 -8.87
N ARG A 112 7.72 8.54 -8.22
CA ARG A 112 8.88 7.66 -8.40
C ARG A 112 8.46 6.20 -8.33
N SER A 113 9.09 5.37 -9.16
CA SER A 113 9.05 3.91 -9.02
C SER A 113 10.48 3.40 -9.18
N ILE A 114 10.93 2.63 -8.21
CA ILE A 114 12.23 1.96 -8.24
C ILE A 114 11.93 0.48 -8.15
N LYS A 115 12.56 -0.31 -9.03
CA LYS A 115 12.59 -1.76 -8.90
C LYS A 115 14.03 -2.21 -9.02
N GLY A 116 14.40 -3.19 -8.21
CA GLY A 116 15.73 -3.75 -8.28
C GLY A 116 15.83 -5.08 -7.55
N PRO A 117 17.00 -5.73 -7.65
CA PRO A 117 17.28 -6.93 -6.88
C PRO A 117 17.05 -6.64 -5.39
N ARG A 118 16.35 -7.55 -4.73
CA ARG A 118 16.15 -7.48 -3.29
C ARG A 118 17.51 -7.58 -2.61
N LYS A 119 17.87 -6.59 -1.80
CA LYS A 119 19.12 -6.64 -1.04
C LYS A 119 18.99 -7.70 0.05
N SER A 120 19.91 -8.68 0.05
CA SER A 120 20.08 -9.61 1.17
C SER A 120 20.64 -8.84 2.36
N ASN A 121 19.88 -8.76 3.45
CA ASN A 121 20.39 -8.32 4.76
C ASN A 121 21.22 -9.41 5.41
#